data_AF-A0A133VT26-F1
#
_entry.id   AF-A0A133VT26-F1
#
_cell.length_a   1.000
_cell.length_b   1.000
_cell.length_c   1.000
_cell.angle_alpha   90.00
_cell.angle_beta   90.00
_cell.angle_gamma   90.00
#
_symmetry.space_group_name_H-M   'P 1'
#
loop_
_entity.id
_entity.type
_entity.pdbx_description
1 polymer ?
#
loop_
_entity_poly.entity_id
_entity_poly.type
_entity_poly.pdbx_seq_one_letter_code
_entity_poly.pdbx_strand_id
1 'polypeptide(L)'
;MLEESPSIKSLEVSREDLQLKFEIDAILKAGQYLKQICNQTRLQFTVEKREITEWLLNSIRSNEAKAFIRGWLGKKYDYQDFPVMEGIINSLGGWRETNPDFVREVIDILKNANRYQVRRLAFEAGYNIFDDEGYLKEAEQDPSQAIRKWVAGLE
;
A
#
# COMPACT_ATOMS: atom_id res chain seq x y z
N MET A 1 26.56 -17.09 -59.46
CA MET A 1 25.55 -17.23 -58.40
C MET A 1 25.84 -16.15 -57.38
N LEU A 2 25.02 -15.10 -57.35
CA LEU A 2 25.12 -14.03 -56.36
C LEU A 2 24.12 -14.38 -55.27
N GLU A 3 24.61 -14.58 -54.04
CA GLU A 3 23.75 -14.80 -52.88
C GLU A 3 23.00 -13.50 -52.57
N GLU A 4 21.67 -13.56 -52.64
CA GLU A 4 20.80 -12.48 -52.18
C GLU A 4 20.95 -12.35 -50.67
N SER A 5 21.50 -11.21 -50.23
CA SER A 5 21.50 -10.84 -48.82
C SER A 5 20.05 -10.67 -48.35
N PRO A 6 19.68 -11.18 -47.16
CA PRO A 6 18.32 -11.06 -46.68
C PRO A 6 17.99 -9.58 -46.47
N SER A 7 16.98 -9.11 -47.21
CA SER A 7 16.37 -7.80 -47.05
C SER A 7 16.02 -7.61 -45.58
N ILE A 8 16.76 -6.72 -44.91
CA ILE A 8 16.40 -6.22 -43.59
C ILE A 8 15.10 -5.47 -43.81
N LYS A 9 13.96 -6.11 -43.54
CA LYS A 9 12.70 -5.41 -43.32
C LYS A 9 13.00 -4.37 -42.25
N SER A 10 13.09 -3.11 -42.67
CA SER A 10 13.16 -1.98 -41.76
C SER A 10 11.95 -2.11 -40.85
N LEU A 11 12.19 -2.36 -39.56
CA LEU A 11 11.16 -2.12 -38.57
C LEU A 11 10.85 -0.62 -38.67
N GLU A 12 9.75 -0.28 -39.36
CA GLU A 12 9.13 1.04 -39.28
C GLU A 12 8.59 1.17 -37.87
N VAL A 13 9.46 1.57 -36.94
CA VAL A 13 9.04 1.95 -35.59
C VAL A 13 8.25 3.24 -35.76
N SER A 14 6.96 3.19 -35.47
CA SER A 14 6.10 4.36 -35.63
C SER A 14 6.56 5.45 -34.67
N ARG A 15 6.31 6.71 -35.03
CA ARG A 15 6.62 7.86 -34.17
C ARG A 15 5.92 7.73 -32.80
N GLU A 16 4.74 7.13 -32.78
CA GLU A 16 3.94 6.85 -31.59
C GLU A 16 4.63 5.81 -30.68
N ASP A 17 5.22 4.75 -31.26
CA ASP A 17 5.99 3.75 -30.50
C ASP A 17 7.28 4.33 -29.89
N LEU A 18 7.96 5.22 -30.61
CA LEU A 18 9.14 5.93 -30.10
C LEU A 18 8.77 6.90 -28.98
N GLN A 19 7.61 7.54 -29.09
CA GLN A 19 7.11 8.49 -28.09
C GLN A 19 6.68 7.75 -26.81
N LEU A 20 5.97 6.63 -26.93
CA LEU A 20 5.62 5.75 -25.81
C LEU A 20 6.87 5.18 -25.12
N LYS A 21 7.89 4.77 -25.89
CA LYS A 21 9.16 4.29 -25.34
C LYS A 21 9.92 5.38 -24.60
N PHE A 22 9.93 6.61 -25.13
CA PHE A 22 10.53 7.76 -24.46
C PHE A 22 9.80 8.12 -23.17
N GLU A 23 8.47 8.02 -23.15
CA GLU A 23 7.64 8.21 -21.96
C GLU A 23 7.93 7.14 -20.90
N ILE A 24 8.06 5.87 -21.29
CA ILE A 24 8.42 4.78 -20.37
C ILE A 24 9.85 4.95 -19.83
N ASP A 25 10.83 5.30 -20.67
CA ASP A 25 12.20 5.55 -20.22
C ASP A 25 12.30 6.78 -19.30
N ALA A 26 11.48 7.81 -19.53
CA ALA A 26 11.36 8.97 -18.65
C ALA A 26 10.70 8.59 -17.32
N ILE A 27 9.65 7.77 -17.32
CA ILE A 27 8.99 7.25 -16.12
C ILE A 27 9.96 6.37 -15.31
N LEU A 28 10.73 5.49 -15.97
CA LEU A 28 11.71 4.63 -15.31
C LEU A 28 12.89 5.44 -14.73
N LYS A 29 13.39 6.45 -15.45
CA LYS A 29 14.39 7.38 -14.92
C LYS A 29 13.86 8.21 -13.76
N ALA A 30 12.62 8.69 -13.84
CA ALA A 30 11.97 9.38 -12.74
C ALA A 30 11.83 8.46 -11.51
N GLY A 31 11.46 7.18 -11.71
CA GLY A 31 11.42 6.17 -10.66
C GLY A 31 12.79 5.88 -10.02
N GLN A 32 13.86 5.85 -10.81
CA GLN A 32 15.24 5.71 -10.30
C GLN A 32 15.73 6.94 -9.54
N TYR A 33 15.41 8.13 -10.05
CA TYR A 33 15.77 9.40 -9.41
C TYR A 33 15.00 9.60 -8.10
N LEU A 34 13.71 9.29 -8.10
CA LEU A 34 12.89 9.19 -6.89
C LEU A 34 13.53 8.23 -5.91
N LYS A 35 13.88 7.00 -6.31
CA LYS A 35 14.56 6.00 -5.46
C LYS A 35 15.88 6.50 -4.85
N GLN A 36 16.66 7.30 -5.58
CA GLN A 36 17.88 7.92 -5.05
C GLN A 36 17.58 9.02 -4.02
N ILE A 37 16.60 9.87 -4.29
CA ILE A 37 16.14 10.93 -3.37
C ILE A 37 15.49 10.29 -2.12
N CYS A 38 14.74 9.19 -2.27
CA CYS A 38 14.13 8.42 -1.18
C CYS A 38 15.16 7.99 -0.12
N ASN A 39 16.35 7.59 -0.57
CA ASN A 39 17.40 7.08 0.31
C ASN A 39 18.05 8.18 1.15
N GLN A 40 18.04 9.42 0.66
CA GLN A 40 18.69 10.56 1.32
C GLN A 40 17.76 11.35 2.25
N THR A 41 16.44 11.36 2.00
CA THR A 41 15.48 12.23 2.70
C THR A 41 14.55 11.53 3.69
N ARG A 42 14.46 10.18 3.67
CA ARG A 42 13.73 9.22 4.56
C ARG A 42 12.37 9.61 5.17
N LEU A 43 12.22 10.79 5.79
CA LEU A 43 11.02 11.33 6.43
C LEU A 43 9.99 11.93 5.45
N GLN A 44 10.42 12.64 4.38
CA GLN A 44 9.46 13.19 3.39
C GLN A 44 8.75 12.07 2.60
N PHE A 45 9.51 11.05 2.19
CA PHE A 45 8.95 9.90 1.46
C PHE A 45 8.01 9.03 2.30
N THR A 46 8.09 9.10 3.64
CA THR A 46 7.19 8.35 4.52
C THR A 46 5.78 8.95 4.45
N VAL A 47 5.64 10.28 4.47
CA VAL A 47 4.33 10.94 4.33
C VAL A 47 3.78 10.77 2.91
N GLU A 48 4.62 10.95 1.89
CA GLU A 48 4.21 10.83 0.48
C GLU A 48 3.67 9.43 0.15
N LYS A 49 4.24 8.37 0.72
CA LYS A 49 3.74 6.99 0.48
C LYS A 49 2.30 6.77 0.91
N ARG A 50 1.86 7.42 2.00
CA ARG A 50 0.46 7.35 2.45
C ARG A 50 -0.45 8.00 1.40
N GLU A 51 -0.14 9.23 1.02
CA GLU A 51 -0.92 10.02 0.05
C GLU A 51 -0.95 9.36 -1.34
N ILE A 52 0.19 8.81 -1.79
CA ILE A 52 0.27 8.04 -3.04
C ILE A 52 -0.60 6.79 -2.97
N THR A 53 -0.63 6.10 -1.82
CA THR A 53 -1.46 4.91 -1.64
C THR A 53 -2.95 5.25 -1.68
N GLU A 54 -3.37 6.29 -0.95
CA GLU A 54 -4.75 6.79 -0.98
C GLU A 54 -5.16 7.23 -2.40
N TRP A 55 -4.30 7.99 -3.08
CA TRP A 55 -4.53 8.40 -4.46
C TRP A 55 -4.66 7.21 -5.41
N LEU A 56 -3.77 6.22 -5.31
CA LEU A 56 -3.80 5.02 -6.14
C LEU A 56 -5.11 4.25 -5.96
N LEU A 57 -5.51 3.98 -4.72
CA LEU A 57 -6.72 3.22 -4.41
C LEU A 57 -7.99 3.90 -4.91
N ASN A 58 -8.01 5.23 -4.95
CA ASN A 58 -9.11 6.02 -5.48
C ASN A 58 -9.08 6.16 -7.02
N SER A 59 -7.95 5.89 -7.66
CA SER A 59 -7.76 6.11 -9.11
C SER A 59 -7.92 4.85 -9.97
N ILE A 60 -7.89 3.66 -9.37
CA ILE A 60 -7.97 2.37 -10.08
C ILE A 60 -9.33 1.70 -9.86
N ARG A 61 -9.62 0.66 -10.64
CA ARG A 61 -10.91 -0.05 -10.52
C ARG A 61 -11.00 -0.77 -9.18
N SER A 62 -12.21 -0.87 -8.62
CA SER A 62 -12.45 -1.54 -7.33
C SER A 62 -11.79 -2.92 -7.21
N ASN A 63 -11.84 -3.76 -8.26
CA ASN A 63 -11.20 -5.08 -8.22
C ASN A 63 -9.66 -5.02 -8.21
N GLU A 64 -9.07 -4.06 -8.90
CA GLU A 64 -7.62 -3.83 -8.92
C GLU A 64 -7.14 -3.32 -7.56
N ALA A 65 -7.89 -2.40 -6.95
CA ALA A 65 -7.60 -1.89 -5.63
C ALA A 65 -7.75 -2.97 -4.54
N LYS A 66 -8.79 -3.82 -4.61
CA LYS A 66 -8.90 -5.00 -3.74
C LYS A 66 -7.72 -5.96 -3.89
N ALA A 67 -7.28 -6.21 -5.13
CA ALA A 67 -6.13 -7.07 -5.39
C ALA A 67 -4.82 -6.46 -4.84
N PHE A 68 -4.62 -5.15 -5.01
CA PHE A 68 -3.50 -4.43 -4.40
C PHE A 68 -3.49 -4.57 -2.88
N ILE A 69 -4.63 -4.30 -2.22
CA ILE A 69 -4.76 -4.41 -0.76
C ILE A 69 -4.47 -5.84 -0.31
N ARG A 70 -5.05 -6.86 -0.96
CA ARG A 70 -4.78 -8.28 -0.64
C ARG A 70 -3.31 -8.64 -0.77
N GLY A 71 -2.61 -8.06 -1.74
CA GLY A 71 -1.16 -8.19 -1.87
C GLY A 71 -0.37 -7.66 -0.67
N TRP A 72 -0.96 -6.80 0.18
CA TRP A 72 -0.35 -6.29 1.40
C TRP A 72 -0.74 -7.04 2.67
N LEU A 73 -1.83 -7.82 2.67
CA LEU A 73 -2.32 -8.51 3.86
C LEU A 73 -1.42 -9.70 4.24
N GLY A 74 -1.32 -9.96 5.55
CA GLY A 74 -0.58 -11.12 6.09
C GLY A 74 0.95 -11.04 5.97
N LYS A 75 1.49 -9.93 5.45
CA LYS A 75 2.94 -9.71 5.39
C LYS A 75 3.52 -9.38 6.76
N LYS A 76 4.82 -9.63 6.92
CA LYS A 76 5.59 -9.09 8.05
C LYS A 76 6.02 -7.66 7.71
N TYR A 77 5.41 -6.69 8.37
CA TYR A 77 5.64 -5.26 8.11
C TYR A 77 6.88 -4.74 8.85
N ASP A 78 7.70 -3.98 8.15
CA ASP A 78 8.78 -3.18 8.73
C ASP A 78 8.34 -1.71 8.96
N TYR A 79 9.29 -0.80 9.21
CA TYR A 79 8.95 0.60 9.46
C TYR A 79 8.62 1.40 8.20
N GLN A 80 9.17 1.00 7.05
CA GLN A 80 8.97 1.67 5.77
C GLN A 80 7.63 1.33 5.13
N ASP A 81 7.05 0.21 5.56
CA ASP A 81 5.72 -0.26 5.14
C ASP A 81 4.58 0.50 5.81
N PHE A 82 4.82 1.08 7.01
CA PHE A 82 3.76 1.67 7.82
C PHE A 82 2.92 2.72 7.08
N PRO A 83 3.49 3.67 6.31
CA PRO A 83 2.67 4.63 5.58
C PRO A 83 1.77 4.03 4.51
N VAL A 84 2.20 2.94 3.87
CA VAL A 84 1.36 2.23 2.90
C VAL A 84 0.18 1.59 3.63
N MET A 85 0.45 0.97 4.78
CA MET A 85 -0.60 0.39 5.62
C MET A 85 -1.58 1.44 6.16
N GLU A 86 -1.08 2.60 6.57
CA GLU A 86 -1.90 3.74 6.98
C GLU A 86 -2.78 4.23 5.83
N GLY A 87 -2.24 4.40 4.63
CA GLY A 87 -3.02 4.80 3.45
C GLY A 87 -4.09 3.78 3.05
N ILE A 88 -3.78 2.49 3.15
CA ILE A 88 -4.76 1.41 2.97
C ILE A 88 -5.90 1.56 3.98
N ILE A 89 -5.57 1.64 5.28
CA ILE A 89 -6.58 1.68 6.36
C ILE A 89 -7.47 2.93 6.23
N ASN A 90 -6.88 4.11 5.97
CA ASN A 90 -7.62 5.36 5.80
C ASN A 90 -8.63 5.29 4.63
N SER A 91 -8.28 4.57 3.56
CA SER A 91 -9.14 4.44 2.38
C SER A 91 -10.37 3.55 2.63
N LEU A 92 -10.33 2.66 3.63
CA LEU A 92 -11.41 1.70 3.90
C LEU A 92 -12.72 2.37 4.32
N GLY A 93 -12.65 3.54 4.97
CA GLY A 93 -13.84 4.25 5.43
C GLY A 93 -14.81 4.58 4.28
N GLY A 94 -14.26 5.01 3.12
CA GLY A 94 -15.07 5.30 1.93
C GLY A 94 -15.67 4.07 1.26
N TRP A 95 -15.27 2.86 1.68
CA TRP A 95 -15.67 1.60 1.06
C TRP A 95 -16.69 0.83 1.88
N ARG A 96 -17.04 1.31 3.08
CA ARG A 96 -18.00 0.67 3.99
C ARG A 96 -19.32 0.35 3.31
N GLU A 97 -19.88 1.31 2.57
CA GLU A 97 -21.22 1.15 1.97
C GLU A 97 -21.20 0.24 0.74
N THR A 98 -20.12 0.28 -0.03
CA THR A 98 -20.03 -0.44 -1.31
C THR A 98 -19.45 -1.85 -1.15
N ASN A 99 -18.58 -2.05 -0.16
CA ASN A 99 -17.81 -3.28 0.03
C ASN A 99 -17.60 -3.63 1.52
N PRO A 100 -18.67 -3.71 2.34
CA PRO A 100 -18.55 -3.87 3.81
C PRO A 100 -17.78 -5.13 4.21
N ASP A 101 -18.06 -6.27 3.57
CA ASP A 101 -17.42 -7.55 3.90
C ASP A 101 -15.91 -7.52 3.64
N PHE A 102 -15.50 -6.86 2.56
CA PHE A 102 -14.09 -6.71 2.24
C PHE A 102 -13.37 -5.77 3.22
N VAL A 103 -14.02 -4.67 3.63
CA VAL A 103 -13.47 -3.78 4.64
C VAL A 103 -13.26 -4.52 5.96
N ARG A 104 -14.24 -5.34 6.37
CA ARG A 104 -14.14 -6.16 7.57
C ARG A 104 -13.03 -7.21 7.47
N GLU A 105 -12.94 -7.93 6.33
CA GLU A 105 -11.85 -8.88 6.03
C GLU A 105 -10.48 -8.23 6.25
N VAL A 106 -10.26 -7.03 5.68
CA VAL A 106 -8.99 -6.31 5.78
C VAL A 106 -8.68 -5.95 7.24
N ILE A 107 -9.64 -5.37 7.96
CA ILE A 107 -9.44 -4.94 9.36
C ILE A 107 -9.14 -6.14 10.27
N ASP A 108 -9.89 -7.23 10.13
CA ASP A 108 -9.71 -8.43 10.96
C ASP A 108 -8.37 -9.13 10.70
N ILE A 109 -7.80 -9.00 9.50
CA ILE A 109 -6.44 -9.48 9.23
C ILE A 109 -5.41 -8.52 9.85
N LEU A 110 -5.58 -7.21 9.69
CA LEU A 110 -4.59 -6.22 10.12
C LEU A 110 -4.52 -6.03 11.64
N LYS A 111 -5.60 -6.29 12.38
CA LYS A 111 -5.55 -6.32 13.85
C LYS A 111 -4.63 -7.40 14.42
N ASN A 112 -4.24 -8.38 13.59
CA ASN A 112 -3.27 -9.44 13.93
C ASN A 112 -1.87 -9.20 13.34
N ALA A 113 -1.61 -8.02 12.76
CA ALA A 113 -0.31 -7.69 12.16
C ALA A 113 0.85 -7.77 13.17
N ASN A 114 2.06 -8.08 12.72
CA ASN A 114 3.24 -8.13 13.60
C ASN A 114 3.58 -6.76 14.22
N ARG A 115 3.21 -5.66 13.57
CA ARG A 115 3.58 -4.29 13.98
C ARG A 115 2.46 -3.62 14.77
N TYR A 116 2.77 -3.17 15.99
CA TYR A 116 1.81 -2.53 16.90
C TYR A 116 1.07 -1.34 16.27
N GLN A 117 1.77 -0.46 15.55
CA GLN A 117 1.12 0.71 14.95
C GLN A 117 0.05 0.32 13.92
N VAL A 118 0.27 -0.77 13.16
CA VAL A 118 -0.71 -1.27 12.19
C VAL A 118 -1.91 -1.88 12.92
N ARG A 119 -1.68 -2.70 13.95
CA ARG A 119 -2.77 -3.27 14.75
C ARG A 119 -3.62 -2.18 15.40
N ARG A 120 -2.98 -1.18 16.00
CA ARG A 120 -3.68 -0.03 16.62
C ARG A 120 -4.58 0.68 15.60
N LEU A 121 -4.06 1.01 14.42
CA LEU A 121 -4.87 1.66 13.38
C LEU A 121 -6.02 0.77 12.90
N ALA A 122 -5.80 -0.54 12.79
CA ALA A 122 -6.85 -1.48 12.42
C ALA A 122 -7.98 -1.54 13.46
N PHE A 123 -7.65 -1.59 14.76
CA PHE A 123 -8.66 -1.53 15.83
C PHE A 123 -9.44 -0.22 15.81
N GLU A 124 -8.74 0.91 15.67
CA GLU A 124 -9.35 2.24 15.60
C GLU A 124 -10.28 2.36 14.38
N ALA A 125 -9.84 1.89 13.22
CA ALA A 125 -10.66 1.85 12.02
C ALA A 125 -11.87 0.91 12.16
N GLY A 126 -11.68 -0.27 12.76
CA GLY A 126 -12.76 -1.22 13.03
C GLY A 126 -13.88 -0.59 13.85
N TYR A 127 -13.53 0.06 14.96
CA TYR A 127 -14.49 0.81 15.76
C TYR A 127 -15.12 1.96 14.97
N ASN A 128 -14.31 2.85 14.37
CA ASN A 128 -14.84 4.05 13.70
C ASN A 128 -15.73 3.74 12.48
N ILE A 129 -15.45 2.67 11.75
CA ILE A 129 -16.20 2.30 10.54
C ILE A 129 -17.47 1.51 10.90
N PHE A 130 -17.39 0.60 11.87
CA PHE A 130 -18.49 -0.32 12.17
C PHE A 130 -19.27 0.01 13.45
N ASP A 131 -18.80 0.95 14.26
CA ASP A 131 -19.34 1.27 15.60
C ASP A 131 -19.42 0.03 16.51
N ASP A 132 -18.41 -0.84 16.40
CA ASP A 132 -18.34 -2.12 17.11
C ASP A 132 -17.32 -2.04 18.25
N GLU A 133 -17.83 -1.95 19.49
CA GLU A 133 -17.03 -1.95 20.72
C GLU A 133 -16.14 -3.19 20.87
N GLY A 134 -16.43 -4.29 20.15
CA GLY A 134 -15.60 -5.48 20.10
C GLY A 134 -14.16 -5.15 19.72
N TYR A 135 -13.95 -4.23 18.75
CA TYR A 135 -12.60 -3.80 18.36
C TYR A 135 -11.86 -3.07 19.49
N LEU A 136 -12.55 -2.30 20.33
CA LEU A 136 -11.93 -1.65 21.49
C LEU A 136 -11.54 -2.67 22.55
N LYS A 137 -12.42 -3.63 22.85
CA LYS A 137 -12.16 -4.70 23.83
C LYS A 137 -10.98 -5.59 23.40
N GLU A 138 -10.90 -5.93 22.13
CA GLU A 138 -9.76 -6.67 21.59
C GLU A 138 -8.46 -5.84 21.65
N ALA A 139 -8.52 -4.53 21.38
CA ALA A 139 -7.35 -3.65 21.45
C ALA A 139 -6.74 -3.56 22.87
N GLU A 140 -7.57 -3.64 23.92
CA GLU A 140 -7.11 -3.66 25.32
C GLU A 140 -6.29 -4.92 25.66
N GLN A 141 -6.54 -6.01 24.92
CA GLN A 141 -5.84 -7.30 25.06
C GLN A 141 -4.60 -7.37 24.17
N ASP A 142 -4.27 -6.32 23.41
CA ASP A 142 -3.09 -6.31 22.55
C ASP A 142 -1.82 -6.59 23.38
N PRO A 143 -0.95 -7.53 22.95
CA PRO A 143 0.26 -7.85 23.69
C PRO A 143 1.16 -6.63 23.96
N SER A 144 1.14 -5.62 23.10
CA SER A 144 1.91 -4.39 23.30
C SER A 144 1.31 -3.48 24.38
N GLN A 145 -0.02 -3.52 24.60
CA GLN A 145 -0.66 -2.85 25.73
C GLN A 145 -0.35 -3.58 27.03
N ALA A 146 -0.39 -4.91 27.04
CA ALA A 146 0.02 -5.72 28.19
C ALA A 146 1.47 -5.44 28.59
N ILE A 147 2.40 -5.38 27.63
CA ILE A 147 3.80 -5.01 27.87
C ILE A 147 3.92 -3.60 28.48
N ARG A 148 3.14 -2.62 27.99
CA ARG A 148 3.17 -1.25 28.54
C ARG A 148 2.65 -1.19 29.98
N LYS A 149 1.57 -1.89 30.30
CA LYS A 149 1.02 -1.98 31.66
C LYS A 149 2.02 -2.61 32.62
N TRP A 150 2.67 -3.70 32.20
CA TRP A 150 3.72 -4.38 32.96
C TRP A 150 4.93 -3.47 33.23
N VAL A 151 5.45 -2.79 32.19
CA VAL A 151 6.57 -1.83 32.33
C VAL A 151 6.18 -0.63 33.22
N ALA A 152 4.92 -0.20 33.17
CA ALA A 152 4.42 0.89 34.00
C ALA A 152 4.10 0.47 35.45
N GLY A 153 4.21 -0.82 35.79
CA GLY A 153 3.88 -1.35 37.12
C GLY A 153 2.41 -1.17 37.50
N LEU A 154 1.50 -1.11 36.52
CA LEU A 154 0.07 -0.86 36.70
C LEU A 154 -0.74 -2.18 36.83
N GLU A 155 -0.20 -3.18 37.53
CA GLU A 155 -0.92 -4.42 37.88
C GLU A 155 -1.69 -4.28 39.21
#